data_AF-A0A2N1QL31-F1
#
_entry.id   AF-A0A2N1QL31-F1
#
_cell.length_a   1.000
_cell.length_b   1.000
_cell.length_c   1.000
_cell.angle_alpha   90.00
_cell.angle_beta   90.00
_cell.angle_gamma   90.00
#
_symmetry.space_group_name_H-M   'P 1'
#
loop_
_entity.id
_entity.type
_entity.pdbx_description
1 polymer ?
#
loop_
_entity_poly.entity_id
_entity_poly.type
_entity_poly.pdbx_seq_one_letter_code
_entity_poly.pdbx_strand_id
1 'polypeptide(L)'
;MSDIMRMIPFGNLMDWMLVEHGKEGSIFGIRKNKFYKNASGKQIVVCGESISSPIGPAAGPNSQLAQNIIAAYLAGSRFIELKTVQIMDGEELRKAVAKPCINARDEGYNVEWSTELTVQEAFDEYVKAWFAIQVMAKELGISAKRDFAYNMSVGYDLKGIQSPKIDGFIEGLKNASGSGIWKTCTDWLRENLSKFSNVKASDVDAIESRLCSSITLSTLHGCPPEEIERISRYLLDEKRLHVFVKCNPTLLGYETARDLLDRMGYTYIDFTDHHFKHDLSFISGV
;
A
#
# COMPACT_ATOMS: atom_id res chain seq x y z
N MET A 1 21.98 10.68 0.43
CA MET A 1 20.58 10.29 0.14
C MET A 1 19.91 11.50 -0.48
N SER A 2 19.18 11.31 -1.59
CA SER A 2 18.33 12.37 -2.17
C SER A 2 17.02 12.43 -1.41
N ASP A 3 16.40 13.60 -1.37
CA ASP A 3 15.08 13.85 -0.83
C ASP A 3 13.95 13.34 -1.74
N ILE A 4 14.25 12.90 -2.97
CA ILE A 4 13.28 12.44 -3.96
C ILE A 4 13.27 10.91 -4.01
N MET A 5 12.08 10.32 -3.86
CA MET A 5 11.87 8.90 -4.12
C MET A 5 12.12 8.57 -5.61
N ARG A 6 12.94 7.57 -5.88
CA ARG A 6 13.23 7.12 -7.25
C ARG A 6 12.70 5.72 -7.46
N MET A 7 11.81 5.59 -8.44
CA MET A 7 11.33 4.30 -8.91
C MET A 7 12.44 3.56 -9.64
N ILE A 8 12.38 2.22 -9.59
CA ILE A 8 13.30 1.35 -10.28
C ILE A 8 12.55 0.70 -11.47
N PRO A 9 13.12 0.67 -12.68
CA PRO A 9 12.55 -0.09 -13.78
C PRO A 9 12.40 -1.57 -13.39
N PHE A 10 11.31 -2.22 -13.83
CA PHE A 10 10.97 -3.58 -13.40
C PHE A 10 12.12 -4.58 -13.61
N GLY A 11 12.78 -4.54 -14.77
CA GLY A 11 13.91 -5.42 -15.05
C GLY A 11 15.08 -5.23 -14.10
N ASN A 12 15.45 -3.97 -13.81
CA ASN A 12 16.51 -3.65 -12.86
C ASN A 12 16.15 -4.10 -11.43
N LEU A 13 14.88 -3.99 -11.04
CA LEU A 13 14.39 -4.46 -9.75
C LEU A 13 14.52 -5.99 -9.63
N MET A 14 14.07 -6.72 -10.65
CA MET A 14 14.18 -8.18 -10.70
C MET A 14 15.64 -8.66 -10.73
N ASP A 15 16.48 -8.04 -11.56
CA ASP A 15 17.90 -8.37 -11.64
C ASP A 15 18.62 -8.13 -10.32
N TRP A 16 18.31 -7.02 -9.62
CA TRP A 16 18.87 -6.78 -8.29
C TRP A 16 18.50 -7.91 -7.32
N MET A 17 17.21 -8.27 -7.20
CA MET A 17 16.78 -9.34 -6.30
C MET A 17 17.44 -10.68 -6.62
N LEU A 18 17.51 -11.07 -7.90
CA LEU A 18 18.10 -12.33 -8.33
C LEU A 18 19.60 -12.38 -8.07
N VAL A 19 20.32 -11.29 -8.41
CA VAL A 19 21.77 -11.20 -8.20
C VAL A 19 22.11 -11.18 -6.71
N GLU A 20 21.42 -10.39 -5.90
CA GLU A 20 21.65 -10.34 -4.46
C GLU A 20 21.34 -11.69 -3.80
N HIS A 21 20.23 -12.33 -4.17
CA HIS A 21 19.88 -13.63 -3.62
C HIS A 21 20.92 -14.70 -3.97
N GLY A 22 21.38 -14.73 -5.23
CA GLY A 22 22.37 -15.68 -5.70
C GLY A 22 23.76 -15.50 -5.08
N LYS A 23 24.20 -14.25 -4.86
CA LYS A 23 25.54 -13.94 -4.34
C LYS A 23 25.61 -13.86 -2.82
N GLU A 24 24.61 -13.27 -2.19
CA GLU A 24 24.64 -12.87 -0.78
C GLU A 24 23.61 -13.62 0.07
N GLY A 25 22.68 -14.34 -0.57
CA GLY A 25 21.58 -15.01 0.12
C GLY A 25 20.66 -14.01 0.83
N SER A 26 20.46 -12.82 0.25
CA SER A 26 19.52 -11.81 0.72
C SER A 26 18.79 -11.13 -0.44
N ILE A 27 17.70 -10.45 -0.12
CA ILE A 27 17.01 -9.53 -1.04
C ILE A 27 16.73 -8.24 -0.27
N PHE A 28 17.20 -7.11 -0.79
CA PHE A 28 17.12 -5.80 -0.12
C PHE A 28 17.66 -5.83 1.31
N GLY A 29 18.72 -6.61 1.55
CA GLY A 29 19.32 -6.82 2.86
C GLY A 29 18.58 -7.80 3.78
N ILE A 30 17.40 -8.29 3.40
CA ILE A 30 16.68 -9.33 4.17
C ILE A 30 17.32 -10.68 3.86
N ARG A 31 17.95 -11.31 4.86
CA ARG A 31 18.60 -12.61 4.72
C ARG A 31 17.57 -13.71 4.44
N LYS A 32 17.92 -14.69 3.60
CA LYS A 32 17.05 -15.80 3.20
C LYS A 32 16.45 -16.60 4.36
N ASN A 33 17.17 -16.73 5.47
CA ASN A 33 16.68 -17.42 6.67
C ASN A 33 15.65 -16.61 7.48
N LYS A 34 15.37 -15.36 7.07
CA LYS A 34 14.33 -14.49 7.62
C LYS A 34 13.12 -14.37 6.69
N PHE A 35 13.17 -14.97 5.50
CA PHE A 35 11.99 -14.99 4.63
C PHE A 35 10.87 -15.76 5.30
N TYR A 36 9.73 -15.10 5.45
CA TYR A 36 8.54 -15.71 6.02
C TYR A 36 7.97 -16.74 5.04
N LYS A 37 7.78 -17.96 5.55
CA LYS A 37 7.06 -19.03 4.88
C LYS A 37 5.97 -19.53 5.82
N ASN A 38 4.74 -19.62 5.32
CA ASN A 38 3.63 -20.15 6.11
C ASN A 38 3.79 -21.67 6.31
N ALA A 39 4.43 -22.07 7.40
CA ALA A 39 4.58 -23.47 7.78
C ALA A 39 3.30 -24.07 8.39
N SER A 40 2.38 -23.25 8.87
CA SER A 40 1.14 -23.71 9.52
C SER A 40 0.09 -24.24 8.54
N GLY A 41 0.19 -23.85 7.26
CA GLY A 41 -0.81 -24.13 6.23
C GLY A 41 -2.13 -23.36 6.40
N LYS A 42 -2.31 -22.60 7.49
CA LYS A 42 -3.54 -21.83 7.75
C LYS A 42 -3.69 -20.72 6.72
N GLN A 43 -4.92 -20.50 6.28
CA GLN A 43 -5.32 -19.40 5.41
C GLN A 43 -6.54 -18.70 6.02
N ILE A 44 -6.66 -17.42 5.74
CA ILE A 44 -7.83 -16.61 6.08
C ILE A 44 -8.36 -15.94 4.82
N VAL A 45 -9.66 -15.72 4.77
CA VAL A 45 -10.31 -15.02 3.66
C VAL A 45 -10.67 -13.62 4.13
N VAL A 46 -10.17 -12.60 3.41
CA VAL A 46 -10.46 -11.19 3.65
C VAL A 46 -10.95 -10.60 2.34
N CYS A 47 -12.16 -10.02 2.32
CA CYS A 47 -12.73 -9.40 1.12
C CYS A 47 -12.74 -10.33 -0.12
N GLY A 48 -12.98 -11.63 0.10
CA GLY A 48 -12.97 -12.65 -0.96
C GLY A 48 -11.58 -13.13 -1.38
N GLU A 49 -10.50 -12.54 -0.84
CA GLU A 49 -9.12 -12.93 -1.13
C GLU A 49 -8.58 -13.89 -0.06
N SER A 50 -7.95 -15.00 -0.48
CA SER A 50 -7.30 -15.94 0.45
C SER A 50 -5.86 -15.54 0.72
N ILE A 51 -5.52 -15.29 1.99
CA ILE A 51 -4.19 -14.86 2.42
C ILE A 51 -3.61 -15.79 3.50
N SER A 52 -2.27 -15.90 3.55
CA SER A 52 -1.57 -16.84 4.43
C SER A 52 -1.12 -16.25 5.79
N SER A 53 -1.43 -14.98 6.05
CA SER A 53 -1.15 -14.27 7.31
C SER A 53 -2.09 -13.06 7.46
N PRO A 54 -2.58 -12.73 8.66
CA PRO A 54 -3.39 -11.53 8.91
C PRO A 54 -2.57 -10.24 9.04
N ILE A 55 -1.29 -10.26 8.66
CA ILE A 55 -0.37 -9.15 8.90
C ILE A 55 -0.10 -8.41 7.59
N GLY A 56 0.01 -7.10 7.65
CA GLY A 56 0.69 -6.32 6.62
C GLY A 56 0.68 -4.83 6.93
N PRO A 57 1.39 -4.03 6.11
CA PRO A 57 1.53 -2.61 6.36
C PRO A 57 0.21 -1.87 6.11
N ALA A 58 -0.06 -0.89 6.95
CA ALA A 58 -1.02 0.16 6.65
C ALA A 58 -0.47 1.08 5.53
N ALA A 59 -1.35 1.88 4.93
CA ALA A 59 -0.97 2.89 3.93
C ALA A 59 0.09 3.85 4.52
N GLY A 60 1.33 3.70 4.09
CA GLY A 60 2.49 4.38 4.67
C GLY A 60 3.75 4.18 3.85
N PRO A 61 4.93 4.58 4.35
CA PRO A 61 6.18 4.49 3.59
C PRO A 61 6.50 3.07 3.09
N ASN A 62 6.10 2.05 3.85
CA ASN A 62 6.34 0.64 3.52
C ASN A 62 5.48 0.11 2.36
N SER A 63 4.45 0.85 1.92
CA SER A 63 3.54 0.44 0.84
C SER A 63 3.52 1.41 -0.34
N GLN A 64 4.61 2.16 -0.55
CA GLN A 64 4.70 3.19 -1.59
C GLN A 64 5.51 2.77 -2.83
N LEU A 65 6.71 2.19 -2.66
CA LEU A 65 7.54 1.71 -3.78
C LEU A 65 7.53 0.18 -3.86
N ALA A 66 7.78 -0.35 -5.06
CA ALA A 66 7.72 -1.78 -5.31
C ALA A 66 8.67 -2.58 -4.40
N GLN A 67 9.91 -2.11 -4.22
CA GLN A 67 10.89 -2.75 -3.34
C GLN A 67 10.43 -2.78 -1.87
N ASN A 68 9.70 -1.76 -1.40
CA ASN A 68 9.18 -1.72 -0.03
C ASN A 68 8.07 -2.75 0.16
N ILE A 69 7.15 -2.84 -0.81
CA ILE A 69 6.06 -3.83 -0.80
C ILE A 69 6.62 -5.26 -0.86
N ILE A 70 7.61 -5.51 -1.72
CA ILE A 70 8.28 -6.81 -1.83
C ILE A 70 9.01 -7.15 -0.51
N ALA A 71 9.75 -6.21 0.06
CA ALA A 71 10.41 -6.40 1.35
C ALA A 71 9.42 -6.73 2.47
N ALA A 72 8.27 -6.03 2.52
CA ALA A 72 7.21 -6.31 3.47
C ALA A 72 6.63 -7.72 3.28
N TYR A 73 6.44 -8.18 2.04
CA TYR A 73 6.01 -9.54 1.74
C TYR A 73 7.02 -10.60 2.20
N LEU A 74 8.31 -10.40 1.90
CA LEU A 74 9.38 -11.30 2.33
C LEU A 74 9.45 -11.39 3.86
N ALA A 75 9.12 -10.31 4.57
CA ALA A 75 9.05 -10.27 6.03
C ALA A 75 7.72 -10.80 6.63
N GLY A 76 6.75 -11.21 5.81
CA GLY A 76 5.53 -11.90 6.26
C GLY A 76 4.21 -11.15 6.05
N SER A 77 4.24 -9.99 5.39
CA SER A 77 3.02 -9.26 5.04
C SER A 77 2.23 -10.00 3.97
N ARG A 78 0.90 -10.09 4.14
CA ARG A 78 -0.04 -10.72 3.20
C ARG A 78 -1.32 -9.92 2.99
N PHE A 79 -1.64 -8.94 3.82
CA PHE A 79 -2.69 -7.94 3.53
C PHE A 79 -2.06 -6.55 3.48
N ILE A 80 -1.86 -6.01 2.29
CA ILE A 80 -1.05 -4.80 2.07
C ILE A 80 -1.99 -3.64 1.71
N GLU A 81 -2.14 -2.68 2.62
CA GLU A 81 -2.81 -1.41 2.31
C GLU A 81 -1.85 -0.52 1.53
N LEU A 82 -2.17 -0.27 0.25
CA LEU A 82 -1.34 0.52 -0.65
C LEU A 82 -1.32 1.99 -0.19
N LYS A 83 -0.22 2.70 -0.42
CA LYS A 83 -0.14 4.11 -0.03
C LYS A 83 -1.23 4.93 -0.73
N THR A 84 -1.89 5.77 0.06
CA THR A 84 -3.00 6.62 -0.37
C THR A 84 -2.60 7.53 -1.52
N VAL A 85 -3.44 7.56 -2.55
CA VAL A 85 -3.36 8.50 -3.66
C VAL A 85 -4.43 9.60 -3.54
N GLN A 86 -4.13 10.77 -4.11
CA GLN A 86 -4.99 11.95 -4.08
C GLN A 86 -4.78 12.80 -5.35
N ILE A 87 -5.58 13.85 -5.55
CA ILE A 87 -5.46 14.73 -6.72
C ILE A 87 -4.08 15.42 -6.78
N MET A 88 -3.69 16.08 -5.70
CA MET A 88 -2.41 16.78 -5.58
C MET A 88 -1.29 15.75 -5.32
N ASP A 89 -0.42 15.56 -6.31
CA ASP A 89 0.60 14.49 -6.30
C ASP A 89 1.92 14.97 -6.92
N GLY A 90 2.92 14.08 -6.96
CA GLY A 90 4.16 14.31 -7.69
C GLY A 90 4.92 15.58 -7.26
N GLU A 91 5.30 16.42 -8.22
CA GLU A 91 6.08 17.65 -7.94
C GLU A 91 5.30 18.69 -7.12
N GLU A 92 4.00 18.82 -7.36
CA GLU A 92 3.14 19.77 -6.64
C GLU A 92 3.11 19.43 -5.15
N LEU A 93 2.84 18.16 -4.83
CA LEU A 93 2.87 17.67 -3.46
C LEU A 93 4.27 17.82 -2.83
N ARG A 94 5.35 17.46 -3.57
CA ARG A 94 6.72 17.60 -3.06
C ARG A 94 7.10 19.03 -2.70
N LYS A 95 6.55 20.03 -3.38
CA LYS A 95 6.74 21.45 -3.05
C LYS A 95 5.90 21.91 -1.87
N ALA A 96 4.72 21.30 -1.67
CA ALA A 96 3.82 21.62 -0.56
C ALA A 96 4.28 21.02 0.78
N VAL A 97 5.11 19.96 0.75
CA VAL A 97 5.52 19.22 1.94
C VAL A 97 6.93 19.64 2.38
N ALA A 98 7.05 20.20 3.59
CA ALA A 98 8.34 20.46 4.22
C ALA A 98 9.07 19.14 4.54
N LYS A 99 10.40 19.09 4.41
CA LYS A 99 11.20 17.88 4.67
C LYS A 99 12.23 18.12 5.79
N PRO A 100 12.32 17.24 6.81
CA PRO A 100 11.47 16.07 7.04
C PRO A 100 10.04 16.50 7.42
N CYS A 101 9.03 15.81 6.88
CA CYS A 101 7.63 16.16 7.13
C CYS A 101 7.13 15.63 8.47
N ILE A 102 7.66 14.51 8.97
CA ILE A 102 7.51 14.11 10.39
C ILE A 102 8.85 14.26 11.08
N ASN A 103 8.88 15.12 12.08
CA ASN A 103 10.00 15.28 13.01
C ASN A 103 9.65 14.61 14.34
N ALA A 104 9.59 13.27 14.36
CA ALA A 104 9.44 12.54 15.62
C ALA A 104 10.81 12.47 16.31
N ARG A 105 11.03 13.41 17.24
CA ARG A 105 12.29 13.55 17.98
C ARG A 105 12.70 12.28 18.73
N ASP A 106 11.72 11.44 19.10
CA ASP A 106 11.93 10.25 19.92
C ASP A 106 11.77 8.91 19.16
N GLU A 107 11.10 8.87 17.99
CA GLU A 107 10.73 7.58 17.33
C GLU A 107 10.93 7.50 15.78
N GLY A 108 11.56 8.48 15.14
CA GLY A 108 12.11 8.33 13.78
C GLY A 108 11.43 9.12 12.65
N TYR A 109 11.95 8.95 11.43
CA TYR A 109 11.61 9.77 10.25
C TYR A 109 10.42 9.18 9.49
N ASN A 110 9.36 9.96 9.28
CA ASN A 110 8.20 9.52 8.51
C ASN A 110 7.69 10.58 7.52
N VAL A 111 7.03 10.05 6.48
CA VAL A 111 6.18 10.59 5.42
C VAL A 111 4.75 11.05 5.81
N GLU A 112 4.48 12.26 6.34
CA GLU A 112 3.13 12.57 6.90
C GLU A 112 2.00 12.64 5.86
N TRP A 113 2.30 12.84 4.57
CA TRP A 113 1.28 13.05 3.55
C TRP A 113 1.13 11.84 2.62
N SER A 114 0.15 11.90 1.71
CA SER A 114 -0.06 10.94 0.62
C SER A 114 1.20 10.72 -0.22
N THR A 115 1.18 9.74 -1.13
CA THR A 115 2.37 9.38 -1.92
C THR A 115 3.04 10.58 -2.63
N GLU A 116 4.37 10.69 -2.53
CA GLU A 116 5.19 11.69 -3.26
C GLU A 116 5.27 11.40 -4.77
N LEU A 117 4.81 10.22 -5.18
CA LEU A 117 4.68 9.82 -6.57
C LEU A 117 3.44 10.47 -7.18
N THR A 118 3.41 10.57 -8.50
CA THR A 118 2.13 10.77 -9.20
C THR A 118 1.24 9.54 -9.05
N VAL A 119 -0.06 9.70 -9.27
CA VAL A 119 -1.04 8.59 -9.24
C VAL A 119 -0.65 7.47 -10.22
N GLN A 120 -0.17 7.85 -11.42
CA GLN A 120 0.27 6.87 -12.41
C GLN A 120 1.56 6.14 -11.98
N GLU A 121 2.53 6.86 -11.42
CA GLU A 121 3.75 6.27 -10.89
C GLU A 121 3.46 5.30 -9.73
N ALA A 122 2.55 5.65 -8.83
CA ALA A 122 2.10 4.78 -7.75
C ALA A 122 1.44 3.50 -8.32
N PHE A 123 0.53 3.65 -9.29
CA PHE A 123 -0.08 2.51 -9.99
C PHE A 123 0.98 1.58 -10.58
N ASP A 124 1.97 2.13 -11.29
CA ASP A 124 3.04 1.36 -11.91
C ASP A 124 3.86 0.58 -10.87
N GLU A 125 4.21 1.20 -9.74
CA GLU A 125 4.92 0.52 -8.65
C GLU A 125 4.10 -0.65 -8.05
N TYR A 126 2.79 -0.48 -7.91
CA TYR A 126 1.91 -1.52 -7.37
C TYR A 126 1.79 -2.72 -8.31
N VAL A 127 1.72 -2.47 -9.63
CA VAL A 127 1.76 -3.54 -10.64
C VAL A 127 3.12 -4.25 -10.64
N LYS A 128 4.24 -3.51 -10.58
CA LYS A 128 5.59 -4.12 -10.50
C LYS A 128 5.71 -5.05 -9.29
N ALA A 129 5.29 -4.59 -8.11
CA ALA A 129 5.32 -5.41 -6.89
C ALA A 129 4.44 -6.66 -7.01
N TRP A 130 3.27 -6.54 -7.66
CA TRP A 130 2.35 -7.65 -7.87
C TRP A 130 2.97 -8.80 -8.65
N PHE A 131 3.66 -8.47 -9.76
CA PHE A 131 4.41 -9.44 -10.56
C PHE A 131 5.60 -10.00 -9.79
N ALA A 132 6.43 -9.10 -9.25
CA ALA A 132 7.66 -9.47 -8.56
C ALA A 132 7.41 -10.43 -7.39
N ILE A 133 6.39 -10.17 -6.56
CA ILE A 133 6.05 -11.03 -5.43
C ILE A 133 5.67 -12.43 -5.91
N GLN A 134 4.78 -12.57 -6.89
CA GLN A 134 4.31 -13.88 -7.32
C GLN A 134 5.42 -14.73 -7.95
N VAL A 135 6.25 -14.09 -8.79
CA VAL A 135 7.39 -14.75 -9.43
C VAL A 135 8.44 -15.14 -8.40
N MET A 136 8.85 -14.22 -7.53
CA MET A 136 9.88 -14.49 -6.52
C MET A 136 9.39 -15.44 -5.43
N ALA A 137 8.11 -15.40 -5.04
CA ALA A 137 7.56 -16.33 -4.08
C ALA A 137 7.64 -17.77 -4.59
N LYS A 138 7.40 -17.97 -5.90
CA LYS A 138 7.57 -19.27 -6.55
C LYS A 138 9.03 -19.66 -6.69
N GLU A 139 9.88 -18.75 -7.19
CA GLU A 139 11.32 -19.00 -7.35
C GLU A 139 11.99 -19.42 -6.05
N LEU A 140 11.65 -18.75 -4.95
CA LEU A 140 12.22 -18.98 -3.62
C LEU A 140 11.51 -20.10 -2.85
N GLY A 141 10.47 -20.73 -3.41
CA GLY A 141 9.69 -21.77 -2.73
C GLY A 141 8.95 -21.29 -1.47
N ILE A 142 8.59 -20.00 -1.42
CA ILE A 142 7.80 -19.37 -0.36
C ILE A 142 6.33 -19.75 -0.52
N SER A 143 5.78 -19.59 -1.73
CA SER A 143 4.41 -19.96 -2.06
C SER A 143 4.29 -20.38 -3.53
N ALA A 144 3.47 -21.40 -3.80
CA ALA A 144 3.22 -21.89 -5.16
C ALA A 144 2.11 -21.12 -5.89
N LYS A 145 1.27 -20.40 -5.13
CA LYS A 145 0.17 -19.57 -5.62
C LYS A 145 0.16 -18.23 -4.90
N ARG A 146 -0.51 -17.23 -5.45
CA ARG A 146 -0.75 -15.96 -4.75
C ARG A 146 -1.41 -16.24 -3.39
N ASP A 147 -0.79 -15.73 -2.33
CA ASP A 147 -1.19 -15.91 -0.94
C ASP A 147 -1.30 -14.58 -0.16
N PHE A 148 -1.36 -13.48 -0.90
CA PHE A 148 -1.48 -12.11 -0.41
C PHE A 148 -2.58 -11.35 -1.17
N ALA A 149 -3.02 -10.24 -0.61
CA ALA A 149 -4.02 -9.34 -1.18
C ALA A 149 -3.61 -7.88 -0.99
N TYR A 150 -4.05 -7.05 -1.94
CA TYR A 150 -3.99 -5.60 -1.80
C TYR A 150 -5.31 -5.04 -1.27
N ASN A 151 -5.19 -3.90 -0.59
CA ASN A 151 -6.27 -2.99 -0.26
C ASN A 151 -5.85 -1.61 -0.76
N MET A 152 -6.50 -1.09 -1.80
CA MET A 152 -6.13 0.21 -2.38
C MET A 152 -6.56 1.33 -1.43
N SER A 153 -5.93 2.50 -1.50
CA SER A 153 -6.25 3.61 -0.59
C SER A 153 -6.39 4.91 -1.37
N VAL A 154 -7.48 5.63 -1.12
CA VAL A 154 -7.76 6.95 -1.71
C VAL A 154 -8.14 7.95 -0.63
N GLY A 155 -7.76 9.20 -0.82
CA GLY A 155 -8.06 10.29 0.12
C GLY A 155 -8.38 11.58 -0.62
N TYR A 156 -9.68 11.88 -0.77
CA TYR A 156 -10.19 13.15 -1.28
C TYR A 156 -11.71 13.25 -1.04
N ASP A 157 -12.32 14.39 -1.39
CA ASP A 157 -13.78 14.52 -1.52
C ASP A 157 -14.35 13.62 -2.63
N LEU A 158 -15.67 13.44 -2.67
CA LEU A 158 -16.33 12.59 -3.66
C LEU A 158 -16.01 13.04 -5.09
N LYS A 159 -16.02 14.35 -5.33
CA LYS A 159 -15.77 14.91 -6.66
C LYS A 159 -14.38 14.55 -7.17
N GLY A 160 -13.38 14.58 -6.29
CA GLY A 160 -12.03 14.22 -6.67
C GLY A 160 -11.78 12.72 -6.75
N ILE A 161 -12.46 11.91 -5.94
CA ILE A 161 -12.47 10.45 -6.12
C ILE A 161 -13.10 10.08 -7.48
N GLN A 162 -14.12 10.81 -7.92
CA GLN A 162 -14.75 10.66 -9.24
C GLN A 162 -13.93 11.26 -10.39
N SER A 163 -12.82 11.94 -10.11
CA SER A 163 -11.99 12.52 -11.17
C SER A 163 -11.40 11.40 -12.05
N PRO A 164 -11.22 11.63 -13.37
CA PRO A 164 -10.65 10.61 -14.27
C PRO A 164 -9.31 10.04 -13.80
N LYS A 165 -8.53 10.86 -13.08
CA LYS A 165 -7.23 10.48 -12.52
C LYS A 165 -7.35 9.41 -11.43
N ILE A 166 -8.23 9.62 -10.45
CA ILE A 166 -8.43 8.66 -9.34
C ILE A 166 -9.30 7.48 -9.80
N ASP A 167 -10.27 7.74 -10.68
CA ASP A 167 -11.09 6.72 -11.31
C ASP A 167 -10.23 5.71 -12.08
N GLY A 168 -9.32 6.20 -12.92
CA GLY A 168 -8.38 5.35 -13.67
C GLY A 168 -7.47 4.51 -12.79
N PHE A 169 -7.06 5.04 -11.63
CA PHE A 169 -6.31 4.28 -10.62
C PHE A 169 -7.14 3.15 -10.02
N ILE A 170 -8.39 3.44 -9.61
CA ILE A 170 -9.30 2.44 -9.02
C ILE A 170 -9.61 1.34 -10.04
N GLU A 171 -10.03 1.69 -11.25
CA GLU A 171 -10.36 0.72 -12.29
C GLU A 171 -9.13 -0.05 -12.78
N GLY A 172 -7.97 0.61 -12.85
CA GLY A 172 -6.70 -0.04 -13.19
C GLY A 172 -6.29 -1.09 -12.16
N LEU A 173 -6.48 -0.84 -10.85
CA LEU A 173 -6.19 -1.84 -9.82
C LEU A 173 -7.22 -2.96 -9.75
N LYS A 174 -8.47 -2.69 -10.17
CA LYS A 174 -9.47 -3.75 -10.39
C LYS A 174 -9.08 -4.65 -11.56
N ASN A 175 -8.48 -4.09 -12.62
CA ASN A 175 -7.92 -4.88 -13.71
C ASN A 175 -6.78 -4.16 -14.45
N ALA A 176 -5.55 -4.63 -14.24
CA ALA A 176 -4.35 -4.01 -14.81
C ALA A 176 -3.97 -4.53 -16.20
N SER A 177 -4.69 -5.51 -16.77
CA SER A 177 -4.27 -6.22 -17.99
C SER A 177 -4.05 -5.32 -19.21
N GLY A 178 -4.76 -4.19 -19.27
CA GLY A 178 -4.66 -3.22 -20.36
C GLY A 178 -3.57 -2.17 -20.18
N SER A 179 -2.85 -2.16 -19.06
CA SER A 179 -1.87 -1.11 -18.76
C SER A 179 -0.52 -1.34 -19.43
N GLY A 180 0.20 -0.24 -19.72
CA GLY A 180 1.54 -0.31 -20.29
C GLY A 180 2.52 -1.06 -19.38
N ILE A 181 2.46 -0.79 -18.07
CA ILE A 181 3.32 -1.44 -17.08
C ILE A 181 3.05 -2.96 -16.97
N TRP A 182 1.80 -3.41 -17.13
CA TRP A 182 1.47 -4.83 -17.19
C TRP A 182 2.17 -5.52 -18.36
N LYS A 183 2.13 -4.91 -19.54
CA LYS A 183 2.85 -5.39 -20.72
C LYS A 183 4.36 -5.41 -20.47
N THR A 184 4.93 -4.33 -19.92
CA THR A 184 6.36 -4.25 -19.59
C THR A 184 6.80 -5.38 -18.64
N CYS A 185 6.04 -5.66 -17.59
CA CYS A 185 6.39 -6.73 -16.64
C CYS A 185 6.27 -8.12 -17.29
N THR A 186 5.19 -8.34 -18.06
CA THR A 186 4.94 -9.62 -18.75
C THR A 186 6.03 -9.92 -19.77
N ASP A 187 6.38 -8.96 -20.63
CA ASP A 187 7.37 -9.12 -21.69
C ASP A 187 8.76 -9.41 -21.09
N TRP A 188 9.17 -8.61 -20.09
CA TRP A 188 10.45 -8.81 -19.44
C TRP A 188 10.56 -10.21 -18.82
N LEU A 189 9.52 -10.68 -18.12
CA LEU A 189 9.52 -12.02 -17.53
C LEU A 189 9.64 -13.11 -18.61
N ARG A 190 8.89 -13.00 -19.70
CA ARG A 190 8.92 -13.97 -20.81
C ARG A 190 10.29 -14.04 -21.47
N GLU A 191 10.92 -12.90 -21.70
CA GLU A 191 12.26 -12.82 -22.29
C GLU A 191 13.37 -13.32 -21.35
N ASN A 192 13.13 -13.32 -20.05
CA ASN A 192 14.12 -13.63 -19.01
C ASN A 192 13.82 -14.91 -18.21
N LEU A 193 12.94 -15.80 -18.69
CA LEU A 193 12.60 -17.04 -17.99
C LEU A 193 13.80 -17.91 -17.65
N SER A 194 14.87 -17.87 -18.47
CA SER A 194 16.11 -18.60 -18.24
C SER A 194 16.88 -18.16 -16.98
N LYS A 195 16.53 -17.01 -16.38
CA LYS A 195 17.11 -16.54 -15.12
C LYS A 195 16.52 -17.23 -13.88
N PHE A 196 15.43 -17.97 -14.04
CA PHE A 196 14.70 -18.61 -12.95
C PHE A 196 14.85 -20.14 -12.99
N SER A 197 14.89 -20.76 -11.82
CA SER A 197 14.99 -22.22 -11.71
C SER A 197 13.62 -22.88 -11.63
N ASN A 198 12.65 -22.22 -10.97
CA ASN A 198 11.35 -22.80 -10.61
C ASN A 198 10.16 -22.13 -11.32
N VAL A 199 10.39 -21.04 -12.06
CA VAL A 199 9.36 -20.27 -12.77
C VAL A 199 9.29 -20.67 -14.24
N LYS A 200 8.08 -20.91 -14.74
CA LYS A 200 7.80 -21.26 -16.14
C LYS A 200 6.94 -20.20 -16.82
N ALA A 201 6.88 -20.22 -18.15
CA ALA A 201 6.01 -19.35 -18.93
C ALA A 201 4.54 -19.40 -18.46
N SER A 202 4.04 -20.61 -18.18
CA SER A 202 2.67 -20.80 -17.67
C SER A 202 2.41 -20.11 -16.33
N ASP A 203 3.45 -19.87 -15.52
CA ASP A 203 3.32 -19.17 -14.25
C ASP A 203 3.15 -17.68 -14.46
N VAL A 204 3.85 -17.11 -15.46
CA VAL A 204 3.69 -15.71 -15.86
C VAL A 204 2.30 -15.49 -16.45
N ASP A 205 1.84 -16.41 -17.30
CA ASP A 205 0.51 -16.35 -17.93
C ASP A 205 -0.63 -16.51 -16.91
N ALA A 206 -0.37 -17.17 -15.78
CA ALA A 206 -1.35 -17.37 -14.71
C ALA A 206 -1.42 -16.21 -13.70
N ILE A 207 -0.61 -15.16 -13.84
CA ILE A 207 -0.67 -13.99 -12.96
C ILE A 207 -2.00 -13.28 -13.17
N GLU A 208 -2.81 -13.20 -12.12
CA GLU A 208 -4.13 -12.57 -12.17
C GLU A 208 -4.01 -11.06 -12.40
N SER A 209 -4.74 -10.55 -13.38
CA SER A 209 -4.78 -9.11 -13.66
C SER A 209 -5.69 -8.31 -12.74
N ARG A 210 -6.49 -9.00 -11.92
CA ARG A 210 -7.27 -8.40 -10.85
C ARG A 210 -6.40 -8.26 -9.60
N LEU A 211 -5.80 -7.09 -9.43
CA LEU A 211 -4.88 -6.82 -8.32
C LEU A 211 -5.62 -6.61 -7.00
N CYS A 212 -6.79 -5.97 -7.05
CA CYS A 212 -7.44 -5.49 -5.84
C CYS A 212 -8.97 -5.42 -5.98
N SER A 213 -9.66 -5.83 -4.91
CA SER A 213 -11.12 -5.89 -4.78
C SER A 213 -11.63 -5.14 -3.54
N SER A 214 -10.73 -4.49 -2.80
CA SER A 214 -11.04 -3.72 -1.60
C SER A 214 -10.39 -2.33 -1.64
N ILE A 215 -11.01 -1.37 -0.96
CA ILE A 215 -10.56 0.01 -0.90
C ILE A 215 -10.72 0.60 0.49
N THR A 216 -9.73 1.37 0.90
CA THR A 216 -9.76 2.19 2.10
C THR A 216 -9.99 3.63 1.72
N LEU A 217 -11.05 4.22 2.26
CA LEU A 217 -11.24 5.66 2.30
C LEU A 217 -10.46 6.22 3.48
N SER A 218 -9.36 6.92 3.19
CA SER A 218 -8.63 7.70 4.19
C SER A 218 -9.32 9.05 4.36
N THR A 219 -9.99 9.26 5.49
CA THR A 219 -10.73 10.50 5.72
C THR A 219 -9.78 11.68 5.93
N LEU A 220 -10.05 12.80 5.27
CA LEU A 220 -9.33 14.05 5.53
C LEU A 220 -9.77 14.64 6.87
N HIS A 221 -8.91 15.43 7.51
CA HIS A 221 -9.32 16.25 8.65
C HIS A 221 -10.50 17.15 8.28
N GLY A 222 -11.48 17.22 9.17
CA GLY A 222 -12.72 17.98 8.98
C GLY A 222 -13.66 17.43 7.92
N CYS A 223 -13.44 16.21 7.39
CA CYS A 223 -14.35 15.63 6.40
C CYS A 223 -15.72 15.35 7.05
N PRO A 224 -16.82 15.96 6.55
CA PRO A 224 -18.13 15.81 7.17
C PRO A 224 -18.65 14.35 7.12
N PRO A 225 -19.41 13.90 8.12
CA PRO A 225 -19.98 12.55 8.15
C PRO A 225 -20.78 12.20 6.89
N GLU A 226 -21.57 13.15 6.38
CA GLU A 226 -22.37 12.97 5.16
C GLU A 226 -21.50 12.80 3.90
N GLU A 227 -20.32 13.41 3.86
CA GLU A 227 -19.39 13.25 2.74
C GLU A 227 -18.73 11.87 2.77
N ILE A 228 -18.33 11.41 3.97
CA ILE A 228 -17.82 10.06 4.19
C ILE A 228 -18.86 9.01 3.77
N GLU A 229 -20.13 9.20 4.14
CA GLU A 229 -21.23 8.31 3.74
C GLU A 229 -21.40 8.29 2.22
N ARG A 230 -21.44 9.45 1.57
CA ARG A 230 -21.60 9.56 0.11
C ARG A 230 -20.47 8.88 -0.64
N ILE A 231 -19.22 9.07 -0.20
CA ILE A 231 -18.06 8.40 -0.79
C ILE A 231 -18.14 6.90 -0.56
N SER A 232 -18.48 6.45 0.64
CA SER A 232 -18.57 5.03 0.98
C SER A 232 -19.65 4.33 0.14
N ARG A 233 -20.82 4.94 -0.03
CA ARG A 233 -21.89 4.45 -0.91
C ARG A 233 -21.42 4.37 -2.36
N TYR A 234 -20.76 5.41 -2.87
CA TYR A 234 -20.20 5.39 -4.23
C TYR A 234 -19.21 4.23 -4.43
N LEU A 235 -18.30 4.01 -3.49
CA LEU A 235 -17.30 2.94 -3.57
C LEU A 235 -17.93 1.54 -3.45
N LEU A 236 -18.97 1.38 -2.64
CA LEU A 236 -19.72 0.12 -2.50
C LEU A 236 -20.60 -0.17 -3.72
N ASP A 237 -21.47 0.78 -4.08
CA ASP A 237 -22.58 0.58 -5.01
C ASP A 237 -22.13 0.73 -6.47
N GLU A 238 -21.36 1.79 -6.78
CA GLU A 238 -20.91 2.08 -8.14
C GLU A 238 -19.60 1.37 -8.45
N LYS A 239 -18.61 1.44 -7.54
CA LYS A 239 -17.29 0.80 -7.77
C LYS A 239 -17.26 -0.69 -7.48
N ARG A 240 -18.24 -1.22 -6.74
CA ARG A 240 -18.38 -2.64 -6.39
C ARG A 240 -17.15 -3.18 -5.65
N LEU A 241 -16.62 -2.38 -4.71
CA LEU A 241 -15.46 -2.74 -3.89
C LEU A 241 -15.88 -3.04 -2.46
N HIS A 242 -15.09 -3.86 -1.76
CA HIS A 242 -15.19 -3.95 -0.31
C HIS A 242 -14.59 -2.68 0.32
N VAL A 243 -15.38 -1.93 1.08
CA VAL A 243 -14.97 -0.60 1.58
C VAL A 243 -14.58 -0.65 3.05
N PHE A 244 -13.43 -0.05 3.35
CA PHE A 244 -12.96 0.30 4.69
C PHE A 244 -13.00 1.82 4.83
N VAL A 245 -13.45 2.32 5.98
CA VAL A 245 -13.34 3.74 6.33
C VAL A 245 -12.29 3.86 7.43
N LYS A 246 -11.21 4.60 7.14
CA LYS A 246 -10.11 4.82 8.08
C LYS A 246 -10.29 6.17 8.75
N CYS A 247 -10.84 6.14 9.95
CA CYS A 247 -11.19 7.33 10.71
C CYS A 247 -9.99 7.91 11.46
N ASN A 248 -10.05 9.21 11.73
CA ASN A 248 -9.05 9.91 12.51
C ASN A 248 -9.08 9.50 14.00
N PRO A 249 -7.92 9.53 14.69
CA PRO A 249 -7.84 9.21 16.11
C PRO A 249 -8.60 10.19 17.02
N THR A 250 -9.00 11.35 16.48
CA THR A 250 -9.87 12.34 17.13
C THR A 250 -11.21 11.76 17.58
N LEU A 251 -11.64 10.62 17.02
CA LEU A 251 -12.79 9.85 17.51
C LEU A 251 -12.75 9.51 19.01
N LEU A 252 -11.56 9.41 19.60
CA LEU A 252 -11.38 9.08 21.01
C LEU A 252 -11.85 10.21 21.97
N GLY A 253 -11.93 11.44 21.45
CA GLY A 253 -12.22 12.64 22.23
C GLY A 253 -10.99 13.24 22.89
N TYR A 254 -10.99 14.57 23.02
CA TYR A 254 -9.84 15.34 23.51
C TYR A 254 -9.43 14.92 24.94
N GLU A 255 -10.39 14.90 25.87
CA GLU A 255 -10.13 14.59 27.28
C GLU A 255 -9.50 13.20 27.46
N THR A 256 -10.02 12.19 26.75
CA THR A 256 -9.49 10.83 26.79
C THR A 256 -8.07 10.77 26.21
N ALA A 257 -7.82 11.42 25.08
CA ALA A 257 -6.49 11.46 24.47
C ALA A 257 -5.47 12.15 25.38
N ARG A 258 -5.88 13.24 26.06
CA ARG A 258 -5.05 13.97 27.01
C ARG A 258 -4.71 13.14 28.25
N ASP A 259 -5.71 12.52 28.90
CA ASP A 259 -5.51 11.64 30.06
C ASP A 259 -4.55 10.50 29.75
N LEU A 260 -4.71 9.84 28.60
CA LEU A 260 -3.85 8.71 28.21
C LEU A 260 -2.39 9.14 28.04
N LEU A 261 -2.14 10.27 27.35
CA LEU A 261 -0.78 10.78 27.18
C LEU A 261 -0.16 11.18 28.53
N ASP A 262 -0.92 11.80 29.43
CA ASP A 262 -0.43 12.16 30.76
C ASP A 262 -0.06 10.94 31.60
N ARG A 263 -0.91 9.90 31.58
CA ARG A 263 -0.65 8.63 32.28
C ARG A 263 0.53 7.86 31.72
N MET A 264 0.86 8.05 30.45
CA MET A 264 2.06 7.49 29.80
C MET A 264 3.33 8.33 30.04
N GLY A 265 3.22 9.49 30.72
CA GLY A 265 4.34 10.38 31.00
C GLY A 265 4.63 11.41 29.89
N TYR A 266 3.76 11.52 28.89
CA TYR A 266 3.87 12.48 27.78
C TYR A 266 3.18 13.82 28.08
N THR A 267 3.33 14.32 29.32
CA THR A 267 2.73 15.59 29.77
C THR A 267 3.29 16.82 29.04
N TYR A 268 4.40 16.66 28.31
CA TYR A 268 5.05 17.71 27.54
C TYR A 268 4.47 17.88 26.12
N ILE A 269 3.71 16.91 25.63
CA ILE A 269 3.06 17.01 24.32
C ILE A 269 1.88 17.96 24.47
N ASP A 270 1.87 19.06 23.73
CA ASP A 270 0.77 20.02 23.73
C ASP A 270 -0.02 19.93 22.43
N PHE A 271 -1.34 19.92 22.53
CA PHE A 271 -2.27 19.92 21.39
C PHE A 271 -3.63 20.48 21.82
N THR A 272 -4.32 21.07 20.85
CA THR A 272 -5.62 21.73 21.09
C THR A 272 -6.79 20.77 20.83
N ASP A 273 -7.96 21.12 21.35
CA ASP A 273 -9.21 20.40 21.10
C ASP A 273 -9.83 20.71 19.71
N HIS A 274 -9.19 21.58 18.93
CA HIS A 274 -9.71 22.08 17.66
C HIS A 274 -10.08 20.94 16.70
N HIS A 275 -9.12 20.04 16.39
CA HIS A 275 -9.37 18.92 15.48
C HIS A 275 -10.43 17.94 16.01
N PHE A 276 -10.53 17.76 17.33
CA PHE A 276 -11.54 16.89 17.95
C PHE A 276 -12.97 17.44 17.81
N LYS A 277 -13.13 18.77 17.73
CA LYS A 277 -14.43 19.42 17.55
C LYS A 277 -14.88 19.48 16.08
N HIS A 278 -13.93 19.43 15.14
CA HIS A 278 -14.21 19.56 13.71
C HIS A 278 -14.23 18.23 12.96
N ASP A 279 -13.55 17.20 13.46
CA ASP A 279 -13.56 15.86 12.87
C ASP A 279 -14.84 15.09 13.24
N LEU A 280 -15.05 13.96 12.54
CA LEU A 280 -16.09 12.99 12.82
C LEU A 280 -16.09 12.57 14.31
N SER A 281 -17.25 12.64 14.97
CA SER A 281 -17.43 12.15 16.34
C SER A 281 -17.81 10.67 16.35
N PHE A 282 -17.53 9.95 17.44
CA PHE A 282 -17.90 8.54 17.58
C PHE A 282 -19.40 8.28 17.38
N ILE A 283 -20.26 9.12 17.97
CA ILE A 283 -21.72 9.00 17.85
C ILE A 283 -22.19 9.26 16.41
N SER A 284 -21.49 10.10 15.67
CA SER A 284 -21.83 10.42 14.28
C SER A 284 -21.28 9.40 13.27
N GLY A 285 -20.29 8.59 13.67
CA GLY A 285 -19.60 7.64 12.81
C GLY A 285 -20.02 6.17 12.97
N VAL A 286 -20.81 5.84 14.00
CA VAL A 286 -21.24 4.48 14.34
C VAL A 286 -22.76 4.42 14.48
#